data_AF-A0A1T4QJF2-F1
#
_entry.id   AF-A0A1T4QJF2-F1
#
_cell.length_a   1.000
_cell.length_b   1.000
_cell.length_c   1.000
_cell.angle_alpha   90.00
_cell.angle_beta   90.00
_cell.angle_gamma   90.00
#
_symmetry.space_group_name_H-M   'P 1'
#
loop_
_entity.id
_entity.type
_entity.pdbx_description
1 polymer ?
#
loop_
_entity_poly.entity_id
_entity_poly.type
_entity_poly.pdbx_seq_one_letter_code
_entity_poly.pdbx_strand_id
1 'polypeptide(L)'
;MAENTRDTRFIRGSQAEGGAFAPTNSHRGRGRSWIAVAVILVAFVLIAVSLTLGPAWWLLGIGVALMVVGGVLCLVTDIFTDVVLDEPRYEPEEPHSTPLHRIKQGK
;
A
#
# COMPACT_ATOMS: atom_id res chain seq x y z
N MET A 1 -26.99 35.91 34.81
CA MET A 1 -25.97 36.00 33.73
C MET A 1 -25.26 34.68 33.69
N ALA A 2 -25.32 34.02 32.53
CA ALA A 2 -24.99 32.62 32.33
C ALA A 2 -23.53 32.46 31.86
N GLU A 3 -22.89 31.36 32.24
CA GLU A 3 -21.85 30.77 31.40
C GLU A 3 -21.86 29.24 31.53
N ASN A 4 -22.63 28.61 30.64
CA ASN A 4 -22.67 27.17 30.42
C ASN A 4 -21.44 26.81 29.58
N THR A 5 -20.34 26.44 30.26
CA THR A 5 -19.11 25.97 29.62
C THR A 5 -19.34 24.55 29.10
N ARG A 6 -19.83 24.44 27.87
CA ARG A 6 -19.83 23.17 27.13
C ARG A 6 -18.39 22.86 26.73
N ASP A 7 -17.76 21.93 27.43
CA ASP A 7 -16.45 21.36 27.06
C ASP A 7 -16.61 20.53 25.78
N THR A 8 -16.65 21.19 24.63
CA THR A 8 -16.55 20.55 23.33
C THR A 8 -15.07 20.28 23.04
N ARG A 9 -14.52 19.25 23.66
CA ARG A 9 -13.28 18.63 23.19
C ARG A 9 -13.53 18.08 21.79
N PHE A 10 -13.23 18.90 20.79
CA PHE A 10 -12.96 18.43 19.44
C PHE A 10 -11.70 17.55 19.51
N ILE A 11 -11.88 16.23 19.62
CA ILE A 11 -10.81 15.27 19.38
C ILE A 11 -10.51 15.35 17.90
N ARG A 12 -9.54 16.20 17.54
CA ARG A 12 -8.94 16.20 16.21
C ARG A 12 -8.08 14.93 16.18
N GLY A 13 -8.57 13.89 15.50
CA GLY A 13 -7.78 12.67 15.29
C GLY A 13 -6.41 13.06 14.73
N SER A 14 -5.35 12.52 15.30
CA SER A 14 -3.97 12.71 14.85
C SER A 14 -3.78 12.00 13.51
N GLN A 15 -4.31 12.60 12.45
CA GLN A 15 -3.99 12.26 11.07
C GLN A 15 -2.98 13.29 10.58
N ALA A 16 -1.75 13.19 11.11
CA ALA A 16 -0.59 13.91 10.57
C ALA A 16 0.14 13.09 9.48
N GLU A 17 -0.46 12.00 9.03
CA GLU A 17 0.10 11.11 8.02
C GLU A 17 -0.77 11.20 6.77
N GLY A 18 -0.34 12.01 5.80
CA GLY A 18 -1.00 12.12 4.50
C GLY A 18 -1.69 13.45 4.20
N GLY A 19 -1.35 14.53 4.90
CA GLY A 19 -1.64 15.88 4.38
C GLY A 19 -1.01 16.05 2.99
N ALA A 20 -1.60 16.89 2.12
CA ALA A 20 -1.16 17.14 0.74
C ALA A 20 0.31 17.58 0.57
N PHE A 21 1.03 17.81 1.68
CA PHE A 21 2.42 18.24 1.76
C PHE A 21 3.36 17.22 2.42
N ALA A 22 2.90 15.99 2.70
CA ALA A 22 3.78 14.90 3.12
C ALA A 22 4.79 14.60 1.99
N PRO A 23 6.12 14.51 2.27
CA PRO A 23 7.15 14.31 1.24
C PRO A 23 6.95 13.06 0.36
N THR A 24 6.17 12.10 0.84
CA THR A 24 5.90 10.82 0.18
C THR A 24 4.39 10.56 0.04
N ASN A 25 3.63 11.51 -0.49
CA ASN A 25 2.24 11.27 -0.91
C ASN A 25 2.19 10.52 -2.27
N SER A 26 2.88 9.39 -2.36
CA SER A 26 2.82 8.49 -3.52
C SER A 26 2.21 7.18 -3.08
N HIS A 27 0.87 7.11 -3.09
CA HIS A 27 0.11 5.87 -2.88
C HIS A 27 0.32 4.82 -3.97
N ARG A 28 1.20 5.09 -4.94
CA ARG A 28 1.32 4.30 -6.16
C ARG A 28 2.32 3.15 -6.03
N GLY A 29 2.94 2.93 -4.87
CA GLY A 29 4.00 1.92 -4.72
C GLY A 29 5.30 2.30 -5.45
N ARG A 30 6.36 1.51 -5.25
CA ARG A 30 7.70 1.67 -5.80
C ARG A 30 7.65 1.46 -7.31
N GLY A 31 8.20 2.42 -8.05
CA GLY A 31 8.20 2.37 -9.53
C GLY A 31 8.80 1.10 -10.15
N ARG A 32 9.70 0.40 -9.44
CA ARG A 32 10.28 -0.88 -9.89
C ARG A 32 9.26 -2.01 -9.94
N SER A 33 8.28 -2.02 -9.03
CA SER A 33 7.24 -3.06 -8.98
C SER A 33 6.26 -2.94 -10.14
N TRP A 34 6.02 -1.73 -10.65
CA TRP A 34 5.19 -1.50 -11.83
C TRP A 34 5.70 -2.22 -13.08
N ILE A 35 7.01 -2.49 -13.16
CA ILE A 35 7.58 -3.28 -14.26
C ILE A 35 7.02 -4.71 -14.20
N ALA A 36 7.00 -5.34 -13.02
CA ALA A 36 6.43 -6.66 -12.84
C ALA A 36 4.94 -6.69 -13.20
N VAL A 37 4.17 -5.68 -12.74
CA VAL A 37 2.74 -5.52 -13.06
C VAL A 37 2.51 -5.42 -14.57
N ALA A 38 3.26 -4.56 -15.26
CA ALA A 38 3.11 -4.35 -16.69
C ALA A 38 3.40 -5.62 -17.49
N VAL A 39 4.46 -6.36 -17.14
CA VAL A 39 4.84 -7.62 -17.80
C VAL A 39 3.74 -8.66 -17.64
N ILE A 40 3.20 -8.82 -16.42
CA ILE A 40 2.11 -9.78 -16.15
C ILE A 40 0.83 -9.40 -16.88
N LEU A 41 0.49 -8.10 -16.94
CA LEU A 41 -0.67 -7.62 -17.70
C LEU A 41 -0.55 -7.96 -19.19
N VAL A 42 0.61 -7.71 -19.80
CA VAL A 42 0.86 -8.05 -21.19
C VAL A 42 0.77 -9.58 -21.40
N ALA A 43 1.39 -10.37 -20.52
CA ALA A 43 1.32 -11.82 -20.57
C ALA A 43 -0.13 -12.34 -20.53
N PHE A 44 -0.94 -11.79 -19.61
CA PHE A 44 -2.35 -12.14 -19.47
C PHE A 44 -3.15 -11.82 -20.74
N VAL A 45 -2.96 -10.64 -21.32
CA VAL A 45 -3.62 -10.24 -22.57
C VAL A 45 -3.24 -11.19 -23.72
N LEU A 46 -1.95 -11.54 -23.85
CA LEU A 46 -1.49 -12.46 -24.90
C LEU A 46 -2.09 -13.86 -24.75
N ILE A 47 -2.16 -14.39 -23.52
CA ILE A 47 -2.82 -15.67 -23.23
C ILE A 47 -4.31 -15.60 -23.60
N ALA A 48 -5.01 -14.55 -23.17
CA ALA A 48 -6.42 -14.37 -23.44
C ALA A 48 -6.71 -14.29 -24.95
N VAL A 49 -5.96 -13.46 -25.69
CA VAL A 49 -6.07 -13.31 -27.15
C VAL A 49 -5.75 -14.63 -27.87
N SER A 50 -4.76 -15.39 -27.38
CA SER A 50 -4.41 -16.68 -27.96
C SER A 50 -5.53 -17.72 -27.85
N LEU A 51 -6.37 -17.63 -26.83
CA LEU A 51 -7.50 -18.56 -26.64
C LEU A 51 -8.71 -18.17 -27.50
N THR A 52 -8.87 -16.88 -27.82
CA THR A 52 -10.03 -16.38 -28.58
C THR A 52 -9.88 -16.46 -30.09
N LEU A 53 -8.67 -16.39 -30.65
CA LEU A 53 -8.42 -16.42 -32.10
C LEU A 53 -8.44 -17.84 -32.73
N GLY A 54 -8.97 -18.83 -32.01
CA GLY A 54 -8.62 -20.23 -32.23
C GLY A 54 -7.24 -20.51 -31.62
N PRO A 55 -6.95 -21.74 -31.14
CA PRO A 55 -5.79 -21.99 -30.28
C PRO A 55 -4.46 -21.73 -31.02
N ALA A 56 -3.98 -20.50 -30.92
CA ALA A 56 -2.72 -20.03 -31.47
C ALA A 56 -1.60 -20.44 -30.52
N TRP A 57 -1.26 -21.72 -30.51
CA TRP A 57 -0.34 -22.33 -29.53
C TRP A 57 1.00 -21.61 -29.37
N TRP A 58 1.53 -20.99 -30.43
CA TRP A 58 2.76 -20.20 -30.37
C TRP A 58 2.59 -18.92 -29.52
N LEU A 59 1.45 -18.23 -29.67
CA LEU A 59 1.13 -17.03 -28.91
C LEU A 59 0.86 -17.37 -27.45
N LEU A 60 0.19 -18.49 -27.20
CA LEU A 60 0.03 -19.06 -25.86
C LEU A 60 1.39 -19.32 -25.20
N GLY A 61 2.32 -19.94 -25.93
CA GLY A 61 3.67 -20.23 -25.45
C GLY A 61 4.43 -18.96 -25.04
N ILE A 62 4.37 -17.91 -25.86
CA ILE A 62 4.97 -16.60 -25.54
C ILE A 62 4.32 -15.99 -24.30
N GLY A 63 2.99 -16.01 -24.23
CA GLY A 63 2.25 -15.48 -23.08
C GLY A 63 2.59 -16.20 -21.78
N VAL A 64 2.68 -17.53 -21.80
CA VAL A 64 3.08 -18.34 -20.63
C VAL A 64 4.53 -18.05 -20.24
N ALA A 65 5.45 -17.96 -21.19
CA ALA A 65 6.85 -17.61 -20.90
C ALA A 65 6.95 -16.22 -20.24
N LEU A 66 6.23 -15.22 -20.76
CA LEU A 66 6.17 -13.89 -20.15
C LEU A 66 5.52 -13.91 -18.77
N MET A 67 4.52 -14.75 -18.54
CA MET A 67 3.91 -14.92 -17.22
C MET A 67 4.93 -15.45 -16.20
N VAL A 68 5.75 -16.43 -16.58
CA VAL A 68 6.83 -16.94 -15.72
C VAL A 68 7.87 -15.85 -15.44
N VAL A 69 8.30 -15.11 -16.46
CA VAL A 69 9.23 -13.99 -16.29
C VAL A 69 8.63 -12.92 -15.35
N GLY A 70 7.36 -12.58 -15.52
CA GLY A 70 6.63 -11.67 -14.65
C GLY A 70 6.58 -12.17 -13.20
N GLY A 71 6.32 -13.45 -12.99
CA GLY A 71 6.36 -14.08 -11.65
C GLY A 71 7.73 -13.98 -10.99
N VAL A 72 8.82 -14.21 -11.75
CA VAL A 72 10.19 -14.02 -11.25
C VAL A 72 10.43 -12.55 -10.90
N LEU A 73 9.96 -11.61 -11.74
CA LEU A 73 10.07 -10.18 -11.45
C LEU A 73 9.34 -9.81 -10.16
N CYS A 74 8.17 -10.39 -9.86
CA CYS A 74 7.49 -10.16 -8.58
C CYS A 74 8.35 -10.53 -7.37
N LEU A 75 9.08 -11.65 -7.45
CA LEU A 75 10.00 -12.08 -6.39
C LEU A 75 11.20 -11.12 -6.27
N VAL A 76 11.80 -10.73 -7.40
CA VAL A 76 12.98 -9.86 -7.43
C VAL A 76 12.66 -8.43 -7.01
N THR A 77 11.49 -7.91 -7.39
CA THR A 77 11.07 -6.55 -7.02
C THR A 77 10.54 -6.47 -5.61
N ASP A 78 10.26 -7.63 -4.99
CA ASP A 78 9.59 -7.76 -3.70
C ASP A 78 8.25 -7.01 -3.68
N ILE A 79 7.42 -7.28 -4.69
CA ILE A 79 6.19 -6.49 -4.93
C ILE A 79 5.19 -6.58 -3.77
N PHE A 80 5.27 -7.60 -2.92
CA PHE A 80 4.36 -7.77 -1.79
C PHE A 80 4.69 -6.87 -0.60
N THR A 81 5.93 -6.37 -0.50
CA THR A 81 6.28 -5.29 0.44
C THR A 81 5.94 -3.92 -0.12
N ASP A 82 5.58 -3.86 -1.40
CA ASP A 82 5.15 -2.65 -2.09
C ASP A 82 3.64 -2.39 -1.94
N VAL A 83 3.18 -2.43 -0.69
CA VAL A 83 1.86 -1.99 -0.28
C VAL A 83 2.05 -0.80 0.65
N VAL A 84 1.10 0.14 0.71
CA VAL A 84 1.11 1.34 1.58
C VAL A 84 1.02 0.99 3.08
N LEU A 85 1.46 -0.20 3.48
CA LEU A 85 1.72 -0.51 4.87
C LEU A 85 3.06 0.15 5.20
N ASP A 86 3.02 1.14 6.09
CA ASP A 86 4.23 1.71 6.62
C ASP A 86 5.09 0.60 7.23
N GLU A 87 6.41 0.70 7.03
CA GLU A 87 7.34 -0.08 7.81
C GLU A 87 7.00 0.08 9.30
N PRO A 88 7.07 -0.98 10.12
CA PRO A 88 6.78 -0.88 11.55
C PRO A 88 7.64 0.22 12.14
N ARG A 89 7.01 1.36 12.45
CA ARG A 89 7.71 2.53 12.94
C ARG A 89 8.13 2.25 14.38
N TYR A 90 9.42 2.12 14.61
CA TYR A 90 10.01 2.07 15.95
C TYR A 90 10.18 3.49 16.47
N GLU A 91 9.08 4.23 16.57
CA GLU A 91 9.06 5.55 17.17
C GLU A 91 8.74 5.40 18.65
N PRO A 92 9.44 6.14 19.55
CA PRO A 92 9.01 6.27 20.93
C PRO A 92 7.57 6.77 20.91
N GLU A 93 6.68 6.03 21.57
CA GLU A 93 5.28 6.43 21.72
C GLU A 93 5.22 7.90 22.13
N GLU A 94 4.53 8.72 21.32
CA GLU A 94 4.44 10.16 21.61
C GLU A 94 3.91 10.32 23.04
N PRO A 95 4.56 11.13 23.90
CA PRO A 95 4.15 11.31 25.29
C PRO A 95 2.72 11.86 25.38
N HIS A 96 1.73 10.97 25.45
CA HIS A 96 0.34 11.33 25.44
C HIS A 96 -0.15 11.42 26.88
N SER A 97 -0.54 12.62 27.29
CA SER A 97 -1.08 12.89 28.63
C SER A 97 -2.55 12.46 28.75
N THR A 98 -2.89 11.27 28.26
CA THR A 98 -4.26 10.76 28.37
C THR A 98 -4.57 10.44 29.82
N PRO A 99 -5.83 10.58 30.25
CA PRO A 99 -6.25 10.20 31.60
C PRO A 99 -5.84 8.76 31.97
N LEU A 100 -5.87 7.84 31.00
CA LEU A 100 -5.49 6.44 31.17
C LEU A 100 -3.99 6.26 31.47
N HIS A 101 -3.11 6.98 30.77
CA HIS A 101 -1.67 6.90 30.98
C HIS A 101 -1.28 7.34 32.41
N ARG A 102 -1.95 8.40 32.92
CA ARG A 102 -1.73 8.91 34.29
C ARG A 102 -2.15 7.91 35.37
N ILE A 103 -3.26 7.21 35.15
CA ILE A 103 -3.76 6.19 36.09
C ILE A 103 -2.79 4.99 36.14
N LYS A 104 -2.17 4.62 35.01
CA LYS A 104 -1.22 3.50 34.94
C LYS A 104 0.14 3.81 35.59
N GLN A 105 0.60 5.06 35.58
CA GLN A 105 1.87 5.47 36.20
C GLN A 105 1.76 5.82 37.68
N GLY A 106 0.57 6.16 38.17
CA GLY A 106 0.32 6.46 39.60
C GLY A 106 0.10 5.23 40.47
N LYS A 107 0.42 4.04 39.96
CA LYS A 107 0.33 2.75 40.65
C LYS A 107 1.72 2.12 40.68
#